data_AF-A0A9D8ILT5-F1
#
_entry.id   AF-A0A9D8ILT5-F1
#
_cell.length_a   1.000
_cell.length_b   1.000
_cell.length_c   1.000
_cell.angle_alpha   90.00
_cell.angle_beta   90.00
_cell.angle_gamma   90.00
#
_symmetry.space_group_name_H-M   'P 1'
#
loop_
_entity.id
_entity.type
_entity.pdbx_description
1 polymer ?
#
loop_
_entity_poly.entity_id
_entity_poly.type
_entity_poly.pdbx_seq_one_letter_code
_entity_poly.pdbx_strand_id
1 'polypeptide(L)'
;MTSFARLWGAISLVVVAACGCQVASPQPSMPAGFASNDPPVFVRCSYPDEKESPGLDARSLLNLISSQTPALESVRALEGEAALRRHKASVSGAGWFKHLSSEERLWLAGAMAQDAQAAVKAADAIYKAQAEASELLVDLRASREAMKHIDESEARLKRVLLRAENARKASEAAAPLVEAIKADLAGRETARAKLAAQEASALARIKYLAGIDPAGDLQLDLPALDQSKWINGDIFPASCAEQASSIGPGVAASDSLVATLRDCVGLLEGKALVGSKAQSEKKVDFQGALKQAIAGRRELDAKLRLGAVEAAESVTASTRQAAAAAKLLTLAQAATKMIDDRVEMNAPGFGAKELFETEGALELARTEELKARLARHKAHARLWLLVGQP
;
A
#
# COMPACT_ATOMS: atom_id res chain seq x y z
N MET A 1 3.71 24.17 -39.61
CA MET A 1 4.47 24.06 -38.34
C MET A 1 4.04 25.05 -37.25
N THR A 2 3.26 26.10 -37.56
CA THR A 2 2.78 27.10 -36.59
C THR A 2 1.53 26.69 -35.79
N SER A 3 0.78 25.67 -36.23
CA SER A 3 -0.39 25.16 -35.49
C SER A 3 -0.04 24.17 -34.36
N PHE A 4 1.14 23.54 -34.43
CA PHE A 4 1.60 22.56 -33.44
C PHE A 4 1.97 23.21 -32.10
N ALA A 5 2.48 24.45 -32.14
CA ALA A 5 2.82 25.22 -30.94
C ALA A 5 1.59 25.78 -30.20
N ARG A 6 0.45 25.98 -30.88
CA ARG A 6 -0.77 26.56 -30.28
C ARG A 6 -1.56 25.54 -29.46
N LEU A 7 -1.57 24.27 -29.86
CA LEU A 7 -2.24 23.21 -29.10
C LEU A 7 -1.45 22.81 -27.84
N TRP A 8 -0.11 22.73 -27.95
CA TRP A 8 0.78 22.48 -26.81
C TRP A 8 0.82 23.63 -25.81
N GLY A 9 0.73 24.88 -26.29
CA GLY A 9 0.62 26.07 -25.44
C GLY A 9 -0.68 26.11 -24.63
N ALA A 10 -1.81 25.70 -25.22
CA ALA A 10 -3.10 25.67 -24.52
C ALA A 10 -3.17 24.58 -23.45
N ILE A 11 -2.59 23.40 -23.70
CA ILE A 11 -2.57 22.28 -22.73
C ILE A 11 -1.58 22.57 -21.58
N SER A 12 -0.44 23.19 -21.87
CA SER A 12 0.55 23.56 -20.84
C SER A 12 0.06 24.71 -19.95
N LEU A 13 -0.72 25.66 -20.48
CA LEU A 13 -1.28 26.76 -19.68
C LEU A 13 -2.35 26.28 -18.69
N VAL A 14 -3.13 25.25 -19.04
CA VAL A 14 -4.15 24.67 -18.15
C VAL A 14 -3.52 23.88 -16.99
N VAL A 15 -2.34 23.28 -17.20
CA VAL A 15 -1.61 22.54 -16.15
C VAL A 15 -0.86 23.49 -15.21
N VAL A 16 -0.35 24.62 -15.70
CA VAL A 16 0.36 25.61 -14.85
C VAL A 16 -0.60 26.54 -14.09
N ALA A 17 -1.77 26.87 -14.67
CA ALA A 17 -2.78 27.69 -14.00
C ALA A 17 -3.53 26.96 -12.87
N ALA A 18 -3.47 25.63 -12.79
CA ALA A 18 -4.06 24.84 -11.71
C ALA A 18 -3.22 24.84 -10.41
N CYS A 19 -1.99 25.37 -10.42
CA CYS A 19 -1.08 25.39 -9.27
C CYS A 19 -0.80 26.78 -8.67
N GLY A 20 -1.51 27.84 -9.12
CA GLY A 20 -1.22 29.21 -8.70
C GLY A 20 -2.46 30.00 -8.33
N CYS A 21 -3.02 29.75 -7.16
CA CYS A 21 -3.95 30.68 -6.49
C CYS A 21 -3.66 30.70 -4.99
N GLN A 22 -2.82 31.66 -4.58
CA GLN A 22 -2.85 32.20 -3.22
C GLN A 22 -4.18 32.94 -3.04
N VAL A 23 -5.07 32.37 -2.24
CA VAL A 23 -6.19 33.10 -1.65
C VAL A 23 -5.99 33.08 -0.15
N ALA A 24 -5.56 34.23 0.38
CA ALA A 24 -5.71 34.53 1.79
C ALA A 24 -7.19 34.81 2.08
N SER A 25 -7.74 34.19 3.14
CA SER A 25 -8.82 34.71 4.02
C SER A 25 -9.41 33.57 4.88
N PRO A 26 -10.27 33.86 5.87
CA PRO A 26 -9.92 34.25 7.24
C PRO A 26 -10.28 33.14 8.25
N GLN A 27 -9.87 33.30 9.52
CA GLN A 27 -10.30 32.44 10.62
C GLN A 27 -11.84 32.34 10.70
N PRO A 28 -12.42 31.13 10.76
CA PRO A 28 -13.79 30.99 11.21
C PRO A 28 -13.82 30.89 12.74
N SER A 29 -14.51 31.85 13.35
CA SER A 29 -15.00 31.78 14.72
C SER A 29 -15.75 30.47 14.97
N MET A 30 -15.37 29.74 16.02
CA MET A 30 -16.06 28.53 16.47
C MET A 30 -17.53 28.80 16.81
N PRO A 31 -18.48 27.95 16.41
CA PRO A 31 -19.71 27.79 17.16
C PRO A 31 -19.47 26.81 18.30
N ALA A 32 -19.82 27.26 19.51
CA ALA A 32 -19.92 26.42 20.69
C ALA A 32 -21.07 25.41 20.54
N GLY A 33 -20.82 24.17 20.99
CA GLY A 33 -21.86 23.26 21.47
C GLY A 33 -22.42 22.28 20.45
N PHE A 34 -21.83 21.09 20.38
CA PHE A 34 -22.58 19.83 20.22
C PHE A 34 -21.81 18.71 20.94
N ALA A 35 -22.24 18.41 22.17
CA ALA A 35 -21.86 17.19 22.87
C ALA A 35 -22.85 16.09 22.45
N SER A 36 -22.52 15.30 21.42
CA SER A 36 -23.21 14.04 21.14
C SER A 36 -22.44 12.92 21.85
N ASN A 37 -23.05 12.32 22.87
CA ASN A 37 -22.55 11.16 23.62
C ASN A 37 -22.71 9.83 22.85
N ASP A 38 -22.69 9.85 21.52
CA ASP A 38 -22.77 8.61 20.75
C ASP A 38 -21.39 7.95 20.69
N PRO A 39 -21.29 6.63 20.98
CA PRO A 39 -20.04 5.91 20.81
C PRO A 39 -19.61 5.99 19.34
N PRO A 40 -18.29 6.07 19.05
CA PRO A 40 -17.81 6.07 17.68
C PRO A 40 -18.33 4.82 16.95
N VAL A 41 -19.12 5.03 15.90
CA VAL A 41 -19.57 3.95 15.02
C VAL A 41 -18.34 3.45 14.28
N PHE A 42 -17.79 2.32 14.75
CA PHE A 42 -16.72 1.62 14.05
C PHE A 42 -17.28 1.07 12.73
N VAL A 43 -16.96 1.75 11.62
CA VAL A 43 -17.23 1.22 10.28
C VAL A 43 -16.31 0.02 10.07
N ARG A 44 -16.86 -1.19 10.25
CA ARG A 44 -16.17 -2.44 9.92
C ARG A 44 -15.87 -2.45 8.42
N CYS A 45 -14.60 -2.22 8.07
CA CYS A 45 -14.12 -2.40 6.71
C CYS A 45 -14.04 -3.91 6.45
N SER A 46 -15.07 -4.45 5.82
CA SER A 46 -15.12 -5.86 5.40
C SER A 46 -14.71 -5.94 3.93
N TYR A 47 -13.85 -6.91 3.58
CA TYR A 47 -13.73 -7.34 2.19
C TYR A 47 -15.11 -7.85 1.74
N PRO A 48 -15.58 -7.51 0.52
CA PRO A 48 -16.72 -8.23 -0.03
C PRO A 48 -16.35 -9.72 -0.10
N ASP A 49 -17.24 -10.59 0.36
CA ASP A 49 -17.14 -12.03 0.13
C ASP A 49 -17.12 -12.27 -1.39
N GLU A 50 -15.92 -12.41 -1.95
CA GLU A 50 -15.73 -12.81 -3.34
C GLU A 50 -16.02 -14.32 -3.44
N LYS A 51 -16.87 -14.70 -4.38
CA LYS A 51 -17.23 -16.10 -4.65
C LYS A 51 -15.97 -16.92 -4.87
N GLU A 52 -15.98 -18.16 -4.39
CA GLU A 52 -14.92 -19.18 -4.46
C GLU A 52 -14.27 -19.30 -5.87
N SER A 53 -13.34 -18.41 -6.18
CA SER A 53 -12.32 -18.62 -7.20
C SER A 53 -11.23 -19.53 -6.61
N PRO A 54 -10.66 -20.46 -7.37
CA PRO A 54 -9.57 -21.34 -6.89
C PRO A 54 -8.24 -20.60 -6.64
N GLY A 55 -8.20 -19.27 -6.77
CA GLY A 55 -7.02 -18.43 -6.56
C GLY A 55 -6.86 -17.95 -5.11
N LEU A 56 -5.63 -17.63 -4.73
CA LEU A 56 -5.34 -17.03 -3.43
C LEU A 56 -5.74 -15.55 -3.46
N ASP A 57 -6.70 -15.14 -2.64
CA ASP A 57 -7.10 -13.73 -2.51
C ASP A 57 -6.02 -12.91 -1.79
N ALA A 58 -6.11 -11.58 -1.89
CA ALA A 58 -5.12 -10.68 -1.30
C ALA A 58 -5.03 -10.82 0.23
N ARG A 59 -6.15 -11.09 0.91
CA ARG A 59 -6.20 -11.24 2.36
C ARG A 59 -5.50 -12.53 2.81
N SER A 60 -5.79 -13.65 2.16
CA SER A 60 -5.16 -14.95 2.43
C SER A 60 -3.66 -14.89 2.14
N LEU A 61 -3.24 -14.16 1.10
CA LEU A 61 -1.82 -13.93 0.83
C LEU A 61 -1.14 -13.15 1.95
N LEU A 62 -1.73 -12.06 2.44
CA LEU A 62 -1.15 -11.30 3.56
C LEU A 62 -1.09 -12.13 4.84
N ASN A 63 -2.09 -12.97 5.10
CA ASN A 63 -2.07 -13.92 6.22
C ASN A 63 -0.99 -14.99 6.04
N LEU A 64 -0.79 -15.49 4.82
CA LEU A 64 0.26 -16.44 4.50
C LEU A 64 1.64 -15.82 4.74
N ILE A 65 1.88 -14.61 4.25
CA ILE A 65 3.11 -13.83 4.50
C ILE A 65 3.33 -13.66 6.01
N SER A 66 2.29 -13.27 6.74
CA SER A 66 2.33 -13.21 8.20
C SER A 66 2.63 -14.54 8.86
N SER A 67 2.37 -15.69 8.22
CA SER A 67 2.67 -17.00 8.80
C SER A 67 4.06 -17.55 8.41
N GLN A 68 4.64 -17.04 7.31
CA GLN A 68 5.89 -17.51 6.70
C GLN A 68 7.05 -16.53 6.88
N THR A 69 6.82 -15.36 7.48
CA THR A 69 7.89 -14.38 7.71
C THR A 69 8.99 -15.00 8.59
N PRO A 70 10.27 -15.08 8.14
CA PRO A 70 11.32 -15.83 8.85
C PRO A 70 11.58 -15.37 10.28
N ALA A 71 11.31 -14.09 10.58
CA ALA A 71 11.39 -13.57 11.95
C ALA A 71 10.50 -14.33 12.94
N LEU A 72 9.40 -14.93 12.45
CA LEU A 72 8.54 -15.80 13.25
C LEU A 72 9.14 -17.16 13.53
N GLU A 73 10.11 -17.67 12.78
CA GLU A 73 10.76 -18.94 13.13
C GLU A 73 11.50 -18.79 14.46
N SER A 74 12.23 -17.68 14.62
CA SER A 74 12.90 -17.34 15.88
C SER A 74 11.91 -17.14 17.03
N VAL A 75 10.77 -16.49 16.78
CA VAL A 75 9.74 -16.29 17.79
C VAL A 75 9.02 -17.59 18.12
N ARG A 76 8.71 -18.45 17.15
CA ARG A 76 8.08 -19.76 17.35
C ARG A 76 8.98 -20.72 18.11
N ALA A 77 10.29 -20.70 17.84
CA ALA A 77 11.27 -21.47 18.59
C ALA A 77 11.28 -21.04 20.07
N LEU A 78 11.32 -19.73 20.32
CA LEU A 78 11.26 -19.15 21.66
C LEU A 78 9.90 -19.40 22.34
N GLU A 79 8.79 -19.25 21.62
CA GLU A 79 7.43 -19.50 22.11
C GLU A 79 7.19 -20.96 22.45
N GLY A 80 7.70 -21.92 21.66
CA GLY A 80 7.59 -23.34 21.99
C GLY A 80 8.32 -23.67 23.29
N GLU A 81 9.51 -23.11 23.47
CA GLU A 81 10.31 -23.28 24.69
C GLU A 81 9.66 -22.59 25.90
N ALA A 82 9.13 -21.38 25.70
CA ALA A 82 8.44 -20.60 26.71
C ALA A 82 7.06 -21.17 27.08
N ALA A 83 6.30 -21.71 26.13
CA ALA A 83 4.98 -22.31 26.33
C ALA A 83 5.10 -23.65 27.07
N LEU A 84 6.08 -24.49 26.71
CA LEU A 84 6.38 -25.72 27.43
C LEU A 84 6.73 -25.43 28.91
N ARG A 85 7.42 -24.31 29.16
CA ARG A 85 7.82 -23.89 30.51
C ARG A 85 6.71 -23.17 31.27
N ARG A 86 5.90 -22.34 30.60
CA ARG A 86 4.65 -21.77 31.14
C ARG A 86 3.65 -22.85 31.50
N HIS A 87 3.59 -23.94 30.73
CA HIS A 87 2.79 -25.11 31.06
C HIS A 87 3.34 -25.84 32.30
N LYS A 88 4.66 -26.06 32.41
CA LYS A 88 5.26 -26.61 33.65
C LYS A 88 4.97 -25.72 34.88
N ALA A 89 4.96 -24.41 34.68
CA ALA A 89 4.61 -23.40 35.66
C ALA A 89 3.11 -23.35 36.02
N SER A 90 2.21 -23.51 35.06
CA SER A 90 0.76 -23.46 35.30
C SER A 90 0.25 -24.73 35.97
N VAL A 91 0.84 -25.89 35.64
CA VAL A 91 0.57 -27.18 36.29
C VAL A 91 0.96 -27.16 37.77
N SER A 92 1.85 -26.25 38.19
CA SER A 92 2.27 -26.09 39.59
C SER A 92 1.48 -25.05 40.41
N GLY A 93 0.45 -24.41 39.82
CA GLY A 93 -0.51 -23.53 40.51
C GLY A 93 0.03 -22.15 40.88
N ALA A 94 -0.84 -21.15 41.05
CA ALA A 94 -0.55 -19.71 41.20
C ALA A 94 0.36 -19.28 42.40
N GLY A 95 0.93 -20.22 43.14
CA GLY A 95 1.93 -20.00 44.19
C GLY A 95 3.37 -20.40 43.80
N TRP A 96 3.59 -21.09 42.67
CA TRP A 96 4.89 -21.68 42.32
C TRP A 96 6.05 -20.66 42.28
N PHE A 97 5.78 -19.42 41.84
CA PHE A 97 6.75 -18.32 41.86
C PHE A 97 7.30 -17.99 43.25
N LYS A 98 6.52 -18.22 44.32
CA LYS A 98 6.99 -18.03 45.70
C LYS A 98 8.03 -19.08 46.09
N HIS A 99 8.02 -20.23 45.43
CA HIS A 99 8.91 -21.37 45.66
C HIS A 99 10.17 -21.36 44.77
N LEU A 100 10.20 -20.55 43.71
CA LEU A 100 11.40 -20.38 42.90
C LEU A 100 12.54 -19.73 43.68
N SER A 101 13.74 -20.26 43.48
CA SER A 101 14.99 -19.69 43.94
C SER A 101 15.24 -18.32 43.29
N SER A 102 16.13 -17.56 43.92
CA SER A 102 16.59 -16.27 43.41
C SER A 102 17.18 -16.33 41.99
N GLU A 103 17.87 -17.42 41.67
CA GLU A 103 18.50 -17.65 40.38
C GLU A 103 17.47 -18.02 39.31
N GLU A 104 16.52 -18.90 39.64
CA GLU A 104 15.43 -19.28 38.73
C GLU A 104 14.55 -18.09 38.35
N ARG A 105 14.30 -17.16 39.29
CA ARG A 105 13.55 -15.93 39.02
C ARG A 105 14.30 -14.99 38.08
N LEU A 106 15.60 -14.80 38.30
CA LEU A 106 16.44 -13.97 37.44
C LEU A 106 16.49 -14.52 36.02
N TRP A 107 16.67 -15.82 35.89
CA TRP A 107 16.69 -16.49 34.61
C TRP A 107 15.34 -16.39 33.88
N LEU A 108 14.24 -16.63 34.58
CA LEU A 108 12.89 -16.53 34.02
C LEU A 108 12.56 -15.11 33.57
N ALA A 109 12.92 -14.08 34.35
CA ALA A 109 12.78 -12.69 33.95
C ALA A 109 13.60 -12.37 32.68
N GLY A 110 14.80 -12.93 32.58
CA GLY A 110 15.64 -12.81 31.39
C GLY A 110 15.01 -13.43 30.15
N ALA A 111 14.49 -14.65 30.27
CA ALA A 111 13.81 -15.35 29.18
C ALA A 111 12.54 -14.60 28.72
N MET A 112 11.70 -14.16 29.66
CA MET A 112 10.49 -13.39 29.35
C MET A 112 10.82 -12.08 28.60
N ALA A 113 11.86 -11.36 29.03
CA ALA A 113 12.30 -10.15 28.36
C ALA A 113 12.84 -10.41 26.93
N GLN A 114 13.58 -11.51 26.74
CA GLN A 114 14.08 -11.92 25.43
C GLN A 114 12.95 -12.31 24.47
N ASP A 115 11.98 -13.09 24.95
CA ASP A 115 10.80 -13.49 24.17
C ASP A 115 10.00 -12.26 23.73
N ALA A 116 9.73 -11.34 24.65
CA ALA A 116 9.00 -10.12 24.33
C ALA A 116 9.78 -9.22 23.34
N GLN A 117 11.10 -9.15 23.45
CA GLN A 117 11.93 -8.40 22.51
C GLN A 117 11.94 -9.06 21.12
N ALA A 118 11.96 -10.39 21.05
CA ALA A 118 11.86 -11.13 19.81
C ALA A 118 10.48 -10.92 19.14
N ALA A 119 9.40 -10.92 19.92
CA ALA A 119 8.05 -10.64 19.44
C ALA A 119 7.94 -9.24 18.81
N VAL A 120 8.53 -8.20 19.43
CA VAL A 120 8.58 -6.86 18.84
C VAL A 120 9.31 -6.84 17.50
N LYS A 121 10.46 -7.53 17.40
CA LYS A 121 11.22 -7.62 16.13
C LYS A 121 10.45 -8.37 15.05
N ALA A 122 9.75 -9.45 15.41
CA ALA A 122 8.91 -10.17 14.46
C ALA A 122 7.72 -9.35 13.99
N ALA A 123 7.05 -8.60 14.89
CA ALA A 123 5.96 -7.72 14.51
C ALA A 123 6.39 -6.66 13.49
N ASP A 124 7.56 -6.03 13.69
CA ASP A 124 8.13 -5.07 12.71
C ASP A 124 8.46 -5.74 11.37
N ALA A 125 9.04 -6.94 11.37
CA ALA A 125 9.36 -7.68 10.16
C ALA A 125 8.09 -8.09 9.38
N ILE A 126 7.06 -8.57 10.07
CA ILE A 126 5.77 -8.94 9.46
C ILE A 126 5.13 -7.70 8.83
N TYR A 127 5.11 -6.58 9.54
CA TYR A 127 4.56 -5.33 9.02
C TYR A 127 5.28 -4.89 7.74
N LYS A 128 6.62 -4.90 7.73
CA LYS A 128 7.42 -4.56 6.54
C LYS A 128 7.10 -5.48 5.37
N ALA A 129 7.00 -6.79 5.61
CA ALA A 129 6.66 -7.77 4.58
C ALA A 129 5.24 -7.57 4.04
N GLN A 130 4.26 -7.30 4.90
CA GLN A 130 2.88 -7.01 4.51
C GLN A 130 2.76 -5.70 3.73
N ALA A 131 3.51 -4.66 4.12
CA ALA A 131 3.57 -3.38 3.41
C ALA A 131 4.14 -3.55 2.00
N GLU A 132 5.29 -4.22 1.89
CA GLU A 132 5.91 -4.51 0.59
C GLU A 132 4.98 -5.34 -0.30
N ALA A 133 4.36 -6.40 0.23
CA ALA A 133 3.44 -7.23 -0.53
C ALA A 133 2.18 -6.46 -0.97
N SER A 134 1.65 -5.60 -0.12
CA SER A 134 0.48 -4.77 -0.46
C SER A 134 0.80 -3.82 -1.62
N GLU A 135 1.96 -3.17 -1.62
CA GLU A 135 2.38 -2.31 -2.73
C GLU A 135 2.58 -3.11 -4.03
N LEU A 136 3.23 -4.27 -3.96
CA LEU A 136 3.45 -5.15 -5.11
C LEU A 136 2.14 -5.67 -5.72
N LEU A 137 1.13 -5.96 -4.89
CA LEU A 137 -0.19 -6.37 -5.36
C LEU A 137 -0.88 -5.25 -6.15
N VAL A 138 -0.76 -4.00 -5.70
CA VAL A 138 -1.31 -2.85 -6.43
C VAL A 138 -0.54 -2.63 -7.74
N ASP A 139 0.79 -2.75 -7.72
CA ASP A 139 1.63 -2.65 -8.93
C ASP A 139 1.28 -3.73 -9.95
N LEU A 140 1.06 -4.98 -9.51
CA LEU A 140 0.62 -6.07 -10.39
C LEU A 140 -0.71 -5.78 -11.09
N ARG A 141 -1.70 -5.28 -10.34
CA ARG A 141 -2.99 -4.90 -10.90
C ARG A 141 -2.81 -3.79 -11.95
N ALA A 142 -2.02 -2.77 -11.64
CA ALA A 142 -1.72 -1.69 -12.56
C ALA A 142 -1.00 -2.17 -13.82
N SER A 143 -0.01 -3.07 -13.71
CA SER A 143 0.69 -3.63 -14.86
C SER A 143 -0.24 -4.42 -15.78
N ARG A 144 -1.14 -5.25 -15.22
CA ARG A 144 -2.15 -6.01 -15.98
C ARG A 144 -3.13 -5.09 -16.71
N GLU A 145 -3.61 -4.05 -16.03
CA GLU A 145 -4.52 -3.06 -16.63
C GLU A 145 -3.81 -2.24 -17.73
N ALA A 146 -2.55 -1.85 -17.51
CA ALA A 146 -1.72 -1.18 -18.51
C ALA A 146 -1.51 -2.05 -19.77
N MET A 147 -1.25 -3.35 -19.61
CA MET A 147 -1.13 -4.28 -20.74
C MET A 147 -2.42 -4.33 -21.56
N LYS A 148 -3.57 -4.44 -20.90
CA LYS A 148 -4.88 -4.38 -21.59
C LYS A 148 -5.07 -3.07 -22.36
N HIS A 149 -4.66 -1.93 -21.78
CA HIS A 149 -4.73 -0.65 -22.48
C HIS A 149 -3.82 -0.57 -23.71
N ILE A 150 -2.62 -1.15 -23.63
CA ILE A 150 -1.70 -1.27 -24.77
C ILE A 150 -2.34 -2.12 -25.86
N ASP A 151 -2.91 -3.27 -25.54
CA ASP A 151 -3.55 -4.17 -26.50
C ASP A 151 -4.71 -3.48 -27.25
N GLU A 152 -5.57 -2.77 -26.50
CA GLU A 152 -6.65 -1.97 -27.08
C GLU A 152 -6.12 -0.85 -27.99
N SER A 153 -5.07 -0.15 -27.55
CA SER A 153 -4.46 0.96 -28.30
C SER A 153 -3.81 0.46 -29.58
N GLU A 154 -3.09 -0.67 -29.52
CA GLU A 154 -2.45 -1.32 -30.67
C GLU A 154 -3.48 -1.74 -31.73
N ALA A 155 -4.60 -2.31 -31.31
CA ALA A 155 -5.69 -2.67 -32.21
C ALA A 155 -6.25 -1.44 -32.94
N ARG A 156 -6.43 -0.30 -32.25
CA ARG A 156 -6.88 0.94 -32.88
C ARG A 156 -5.84 1.51 -33.83
N LEU A 157 -4.58 1.56 -33.41
CA LEU A 157 -3.48 2.10 -34.20
C LEU A 157 -3.22 1.30 -35.48
N LYS A 158 -3.40 -0.03 -35.48
CA LYS A 158 -3.38 -0.86 -36.69
C LYS A 158 -4.45 -0.45 -37.71
N ARG A 159 -5.64 -0.02 -37.26
CA ARG A 159 -6.68 0.51 -38.16
C ARG A 159 -6.28 1.87 -38.74
N VAL A 160 -5.65 2.73 -37.93
CA VAL A 160 -5.11 4.02 -38.39
C VAL A 160 -3.97 3.81 -39.40
N LEU A 161 -3.09 2.83 -39.17
CA LEU A 161 -2.02 2.45 -40.08
C LEU A 161 -2.58 2.05 -41.46
N LEU A 162 -3.59 1.17 -41.49
CA LEU A 162 -4.22 0.75 -42.74
C LEU A 162 -4.79 1.95 -43.53
N ARG A 163 -5.39 2.92 -42.83
CA ARG A 163 -5.89 4.17 -43.45
C ARG A 163 -4.74 5.02 -43.98
N ALA A 164 -3.65 5.18 -43.21
CA ALA A 164 -2.47 5.92 -43.62
C ALA A 164 -1.77 5.28 -44.84
N GLU A 165 -1.68 3.96 -44.89
CA GLU A 165 -1.13 3.21 -46.02
C GLU A 165 -1.97 3.38 -47.29
N ASN A 166 -3.30 3.38 -47.16
CA ASN A 166 -4.19 3.66 -48.28
C ASN A 166 -4.05 5.11 -48.77
N ALA A 167 -3.91 6.09 -47.87
CA ALA A 167 -3.63 7.47 -48.22
C ALA A 167 -2.26 7.62 -48.92
N ARG A 168 -1.24 6.85 -48.50
CA ARG A 168 0.08 6.81 -49.13
C ARG A 168 0.04 6.36 -50.59
N LYS A 169 -0.86 5.42 -50.94
CA LYS A 169 -1.06 5.00 -52.34
C LYS A 169 -1.55 6.15 -53.23
N ALA A 170 -2.29 7.10 -52.65
CA ALA A 170 -2.80 8.28 -53.36
C ALA A 170 -1.81 9.47 -53.33
N SER A 171 -1.00 9.60 -52.27
CA SER A 171 -0.04 10.69 -52.12
C SER A 171 1.19 10.28 -51.29
N GLU A 172 2.38 10.49 -51.85
CA GLU A 172 3.65 10.20 -51.17
C GLU A 172 3.83 11.04 -49.89
N ALA A 173 3.13 12.17 -49.77
CA ALA A 173 3.16 13.03 -48.58
C ALA A 173 2.67 12.32 -47.29
N ALA A 174 1.96 11.19 -47.40
CA ALA A 174 1.54 10.39 -46.25
C ALA A 174 2.61 9.38 -45.76
N ALA A 175 3.73 9.21 -46.47
CA ALA A 175 4.79 8.28 -46.06
C ALA A 175 5.37 8.54 -44.65
N PRO A 176 5.63 9.80 -44.23
CA PRO A 176 6.11 10.07 -42.87
C PRO A 176 5.15 9.63 -41.77
N LEU A 177 3.83 9.73 -42.02
CA LEU A 177 2.82 9.30 -41.05
C LEU A 177 2.80 7.78 -40.88
N VAL A 178 2.94 7.02 -41.98
CA VAL A 178 3.02 5.55 -41.93
C VAL A 178 4.22 5.11 -41.09
N GLU A 179 5.39 5.73 -41.29
CA GLU A 179 6.59 5.39 -40.52
C GLU A 179 6.48 5.81 -39.05
N ALA A 180 5.83 6.96 -38.75
CA ALA A 180 5.55 7.36 -37.37
C ALA A 180 4.63 6.36 -36.65
N ILE A 181 3.57 5.88 -37.31
CA ILE A 181 2.65 4.89 -36.75
C ILE A 181 3.37 3.55 -36.49
N LYS A 182 4.22 3.10 -37.42
CA LYS A 182 5.02 1.88 -37.23
C LYS A 182 6.01 2.01 -36.07
N ALA A 183 6.65 3.17 -35.93
CA ALA A 183 7.54 3.44 -34.81
C ALA A 183 6.79 3.40 -33.46
N ASP A 184 5.57 3.93 -33.40
CA ASP A 184 4.73 3.88 -32.20
C ASP A 184 4.29 2.45 -31.85
N LEU A 185 3.91 1.64 -32.86
CA LEU A 185 3.63 0.20 -32.67
C LEU A 185 4.84 -0.55 -32.08
N ALA A 186 6.04 -0.33 -32.62
CA ALA A 186 7.27 -0.92 -32.07
C ALA A 186 7.56 -0.44 -30.65
N GLY A 187 7.31 0.84 -30.36
CA GLY A 187 7.40 1.40 -29.01
C GLY A 187 6.50 0.67 -28.01
N ARG A 188 5.27 0.34 -28.40
CA ARG A 188 4.33 -0.42 -27.55
C ARG A 188 4.76 -1.85 -27.28
N GLU A 189 5.40 -2.52 -28.24
CA GLU A 189 5.98 -3.84 -27.99
C GLU A 189 7.05 -3.79 -26.88
N THR A 190 7.91 -2.77 -26.89
CA THR A 190 8.90 -2.57 -25.83
C THR A 190 8.25 -2.25 -24.48
N ALA A 191 7.18 -1.44 -24.47
CA ALA A 191 6.42 -1.14 -23.26
C ALA A 191 5.74 -2.39 -22.68
N ARG A 192 5.16 -3.25 -23.53
CA ARG A 192 4.59 -4.55 -23.14
C ARG A 192 5.65 -5.45 -22.50
N ALA A 193 6.83 -5.57 -23.13
CA ALA A 193 7.93 -6.36 -22.58
C ALA A 193 8.38 -5.84 -21.20
N LYS A 194 8.43 -4.51 -21.02
CA LYS A 194 8.76 -3.89 -19.72
C LYS A 194 7.71 -4.20 -18.66
N LEU A 195 6.41 -4.11 -18.98
CA LEU A 195 5.33 -4.44 -18.06
C LEU A 195 5.33 -5.93 -17.68
N ALA A 196 5.59 -6.82 -18.63
CA ALA A 196 5.72 -8.25 -18.37
C ALA A 196 6.90 -8.57 -17.43
N ALA A 197 8.05 -7.90 -17.62
CA ALA A 197 9.19 -8.03 -16.72
C ALA A 197 8.88 -7.50 -15.30
N GLN A 198 8.14 -6.38 -15.20
CA GLN A 198 7.68 -5.85 -13.91
C GLN A 198 6.72 -6.81 -13.20
N GLU A 199 5.76 -7.39 -13.92
CA GLU A 199 4.85 -8.40 -13.38
C GLU A 199 5.62 -9.63 -12.87
N ALA A 200 6.54 -10.18 -13.68
CA ALA A 200 7.36 -11.32 -13.28
C ALA A 200 8.19 -11.02 -12.02
N SER A 201 8.80 -9.83 -11.95
CA SER A 201 9.58 -9.39 -10.80
C SER A 201 8.72 -9.25 -9.54
N ALA A 202 7.53 -8.65 -9.66
CA ALA A 202 6.61 -8.47 -8.54
C ALA A 202 6.06 -9.81 -8.04
N LEU A 203 5.70 -10.73 -8.93
CA LEU A 203 5.28 -12.09 -8.57
C LEU A 203 6.39 -12.86 -7.87
N ALA A 204 7.62 -12.83 -8.39
CA ALA A 204 8.76 -13.49 -7.75
C ALA A 204 9.01 -12.94 -6.34
N ARG A 205 8.85 -11.63 -6.16
CA ARG A 205 9.01 -10.99 -4.85
C ARG A 205 7.89 -11.36 -3.87
N ILE A 206 6.65 -11.42 -4.35
CA ILE A 206 5.51 -11.89 -3.54
C ILE A 206 5.69 -13.35 -3.13
N LYS A 207 6.13 -14.24 -4.03
CA LYS A 207 6.43 -15.64 -3.70
C LYS A 207 7.48 -15.73 -2.59
N TYR A 208 8.56 -14.96 -2.71
CA TYR A 208 9.60 -14.88 -1.68
C TYR A 208 9.03 -14.44 -0.32
N LEU A 209 8.24 -13.36 -0.28
CA LEU A 209 7.61 -12.87 0.96
C LEU A 209 6.62 -13.91 1.55
N ALA A 210 5.96 -14.69 0.71
CA ALA A 210 5.02 -15.72 1.11
C ALA A 210 5.68 -17.07 1.45
N GLY A 211 7.01 -17.18 1.36
CA GLY A 211 7.72 -18.46 1.57
C GLY A 211 7.40 -19.53 0.53
N ILE A 212 6.91 -19.15 -0.64
CA ILE A 212 6.59 -20.05 -1.75
C ILE A 212 7.86 -20.20 -2.61
N ASP A 213 8.15 -21.42 -3.04
CA ASP A 213 9.24 -21.69 -4.00
C ASP A 213 9.13 -20.75 -5.21
N PRO A 214 10.19 -20.01 -5.60
CA PRO A 214 10.19 -19.19 -6.81
C PRO A 214 9.70 -19.94 -8.07
N ALA A 215 9.98 -21.25 -8.16
CA ALA A 215 9.54 -22.12 -9.24
C ALA A 215 8.08 -22.61 -9.10
N GLY A 216 7.48 -22.50 -7.93
CA GLY A 216 6.08 -22.89 -7.68
C GLY A 216 5.09 -22.01 -8.44
N ASP A 217 3.94 -22.56 -8.81
CA ASP A 217 2.89 -21.76 -9.45
C ASP A 217 2.14 -20.92 -8.40
N LEU A 218 1.98 -19.62 -8.66
CA LEU A 218 1.23 -18.70 -7.80
C LEU A 218 0.22 -17.98 -8.67
N GLN A 219 -1.04 -18.42 -8.59
CA GLN A 219 -2.15 -17.78 -9.26
C GLN A 219 -2.85 -16.83 -8.30
N LEU A 220 -2.68 -15.53 -8.55
CA LEU A 220 -3.35 -14.47 -7.81
C LEU A 220 -4.56 -14.02 -8.63
N ASP A 221 -5.75 -14.26 -8.08
CA ASP A 221 -6.99 -13.67 -8.59
C ASP A 221 -7.06 -12.22 -8.07
N LEU A 222 -6.68 -11.29 -8.94
CA LEU A 222 -6.60 -9.88 -8.59
C LEU A 222 -7.67 -9.12 -9.40
N PRO A 223 -8.70 -8.59 -8.75
CA PRO A 223 -9.68 -7.76 -9.44
C PRO A 223 -9.02 -6.50 -9.99
N ALA A 224 -9.66 -5.90 -10.99
CA ALA A 224 -9.25 -4.58 -11.49
C ALA A 224 -9.24 -3.55 -10.35
N LEU A 225 -8.39 -2.54 -10.44
CA LEU A 225 -8.18 -1.56 -9.36
C LEU A 225 -9.52 -0.95 -8.87
N ASP A 226 -10.47 -0.71 -9.78
CA ASP A 226 -11.77 -0.06 -9.46
C ASP A 226 -12.83 -0.94 -8.81
N GLN A 227 -12.71 -2.26 -8.98
CA GLN A 227 -13.68 -3.19 -8.40
C GLN A 227 -13.46 -3.38 -6.91
N SER A 228 -12.28 -2.98 -6.43
CA SER A 228 -11.95 -3.04 -5.03
C SER A 228 -12.62 -1.87 -4.32
N LYS A 229 -13.76 -2.14 -3.67
CA LYS A 229 -14.47 -1.22 -2.76
C LYS A 229 -13.61 -0.95 -1.51
N TRP A 230 -12.44 -0.33 -1.67
CA TRP A 230 -11.65 0.17 -0.56
C TRP A 230 -12.35 1.41 -0.01
N ILE A 231 -13.43 1.16 0.74
CA ILE A 231 -14.14 2.10 1.60
C ILE A 231 -14.78 3.26 0.81
N ASN A 232 -16.11 3.27 0.73
CA ASN A 232 -16.93 4.40 0.27
C ASN A 232 -16.87 5.63 1.23
N GLY A 233 -15.72 5.90 1.80
CA GLY A 233 -15.49 6.93 2.79
C GLY A 233 -14.16 7.59 2.52
N ASP A 234 -14.12 8.50 1.53
CA ASP A 234 -13.03 9.46 1.30
C ASP A 234 -12.81 10.44 2.48
N ILE A 235 -13.48 10.21 3.61
CA ILE A 235 -13.37 10.98 4.84
C ILE A 235 -12.76 10.04 5.87
N PHE A 236 -11.43 10.06 5.94
CA PHE A 236 -10.72 9.45 7.05
C PHE A 236 -10.85 10.39 8.26
N PRO A 237 -11.52 9.98 9.33
CA PRO A 237 -11.66 10.82 10.51
C PRO A 237 -10.27 11.11 11.11
N ALA A 238 -10.15 12.23 11.82
CA ALA A 238 -8.95 12.57 12.62
C ALA A 238 -8.54 11.42 13.57
N SER A 239 -9.47 10.52 13.88
CA SER A 239 -9.25 9.29 14.64
C SER A 239 -8.34 8.26 13.97
N CYS A 240 -7.93 8.39 12.69
CA CYS A 240 -6.97 7.46 12.09
C CYS A 240 -5.60 7.49 12.81
N ALA A 241 -5.15 8.66 13.26
CA ALA A 241 -3.93 8.77 14.04
C ALA A 241 -4.08 8.06 15.41
N GLU A 242 -5.22 8.25 16.07
CA GLU A 242 -5.54 7.61 17.36
C GLU A 242 -5.66 6.08 17.22
N GLN A 243 -6.32 5.63 16.16
CA GLN A 243 -6.46 4.22 15.82
C GLN A 243 -5.10 3.59 15.53
N ALA A 244 -4.26 4.23 14.72
CA ALA A 244 -2.90 3.75 14.47
C ALA A 244 -2.07 3.66 15.76
N SER A 245 -2.19 4.63 16.68
CA SER A 245 -1.51 4.55 17.98
C SER A 245 -1.99 3.42 18.91
N SER A 246 -3.24 2.96 18.74
CA SER A 246 -3.88 2.00 19.66
C SER A 246 -3.84 0.57 19.15
N ILE A 247 -4.06 0.35 17.85
CA ILE A 247 -4.13 -0.99 17.25
C ILE A 247 -3.18 -1.17 16.06
N GLY A 248 -2.32 -0.18 15.79
CA GLY A 248 -1.36 -0.24 14.71
C GLY A 248 -0.29 -1.32 14.87
N PRO A 249 0.49 -1.54 13.81
CA PRO A 249 1.48 -2.60 13.75
C PRO A 249 2.54 -2.42 14.85
N GLY A 250 2.81 -3.51 15.56
CA GLY A 250 3.81 -3.55 16.65
C GLY A 250 3.36 -2.92 17.97
N VAL A 251 2.18 -2.28 18.04
CA VAL A 251 1.67 -1.67 19.29
C VAL A 251 1.49 -2.73 20.37
N ALA A 252 0.71 -3.78 20.09
CA ALA A 252 0.44 -4.85 21.05
C ALA A 252 1.74 -5.55 21.53
N ALA A 253 2.68 -5.80 20.62
CA ALA A 253 3.97 -6.40 20.96
C ALA A 253 4.81 -5.48 21.85
N SER A 254 4.83 -4.17 21.55
CA SER A 254 5.57 -3.18 22.35
C SER A 254 4.95 -2.97 23.73
N ASP A 255 3.62 -2.94 23.82
CA ASP A 255 2.89 -2.87 25.10
C ASP A 255 3.14 -4.12 25.95
N SER A 256 3.16 -5.30 25.32
CA SER A 256 3.52 -6.57 25.97
C SER A 256 4.96 -6.56 26.48
N LEU A 257 5.92 -6.03 25.72
CA LEU A 257 7.31 -5.87 26.17
C LEU A 257 7.42 -4.94 27.39
N VAL A 258 6.74 -3.79 27.36
CA VAL A 258 6.72 -2.85 28.49
C VAL A 258 6.11 -3.49 29.73
N ALA A 259 4.99 -4.20 29.58
CA ALA A 259 4.35 -4.93 30.68
C ALA A 259 5.27 -6.00 31.25
N THR A 260 5.86 -6.83 30.38
CA THR A 260 6.77 -7.92 30.76
C THR A 260 7.99 -7.41 31.52
N LEU A 261 8.64 -6.34 31.03
CA LEU A 261 9.78 -5.74 31.70
C LEU A 261 9.40 -5.09 33.04
N ARG A 262 8.21 -4.51 33.15
CA ARG A 262 7.68 -3.98 34.41
C ARG A 262 7.47 -5.09 35.43
N ASP A 263 6.90 -6.22 35.01
CA ASP A 263 6.73 -7.41 35.86
C ASP A 263 8.09 -7.96 36.30
N CYS A 264 9.08 -8.03 35.40
CA CYS A 264 10.44 -8.44 35.72
C CYS A 264 11.08 -7.54 36.80
N VAL A 265 10.90 -6.22 36.71
CA VAL A 265 11.38 -5.27 37.74
C VAL A 265 10.64 -5.48 39.05
N GLY A 266 9.31 -5.64 39.03
CA GLY A 266 8.50 -5.87 40.23
C GLY A 266 8.82 -7.18 40.94
N LEU A 267 9.11 -8.25 40.20
CA LEU A 267 9.57 -9.54 40.74
C LEU A 267 10.89 -9.40 41.53
N LEU A 268 11.74 -8.46 41.15
CA LEU A 268 13.01 -8.16 41.82
C LEU A 268 12.84 -7.18 43.01
N GLU A 269 11.67 -6.55 43.17
CA GLU A 269 11.36 -5.63 44.27
C GLU A 269 10.65 -6.31 45.45
N GLY A 270 9.87 -7.36 45.18
CA GLY A 270 8.92 -7.93 46.13
C GLY A 270 9.49 -8.71 47.33
N LYS A 271 10.81 -8.82 47.53
CA LYS A 271 11.41 -9.39 48.75
C LYS A 271 12.75 -8.73 49.04
N ALA A 272 13.02 -8.45 50.32
CA ALA A 272 14.36 -8.25 50.87
C ALA A 272 15.14 -9.57 50.80
N LEU A 273 15.40 -10.05 49.58
CA LEU A 273 16.30 -11.16 49.34
C LEU A 273 17.71 -10.57 49.48
N VAL A 274 18.40 -11.04 50.51
CA VAL A 274 19.75 -10.64 50.85
C VAL A 274 20.68 -10.85 49.64
N GLY A 275 21.08 -9.75 49.00
CA GLY A 275 22.50 -9.40 48.94
C GLY A 275 23.38 -9.99 47.83
N SER A 276 22.86 -10.50 46.71
CA SER A 276 23.76 -10.78 45.57
C SER A 276 23.93 -9.55 44.67
N LYS A 277 25.18 -9.10 44.48
CA LYS A 277 25.55 -8.05 43.51
C LYS A 277 24.94 -8.30 42.13
N ALA A 278 24.86 -9.57 41.72
CA ALA A 278 24.26 -10.00 40.45
C ALA A 278 22.76 -9.64 40.33
N GLN A 279 21.98 -9.75 41.41
CA GLN A 279 20.57 -9.33 41.38
C GLN A 279 20.40 -7.82 41.26
N SER A 280 21.22 -7.04 41.97
CA SER A 280 21.19 -5.58 41.84
C SER A 280 21.59 -5.14 40.44
N GLU A 281 22.63 -5.75 39.86
CA GLU A 281 23.05 -5.48 38.48
C GLU A 281 21.93 -5.82 37.49
N LYS A 282 21.33 -7.00 37.60
CA LYS A 282 20.21 -7.40 36.74
C LYS A 282 18.98 -6.52 36.89
N LYS A 283 18.69 -6.05 38.11
CA LYS A 283 17.64 -5.08 38.33
C LYS A 283 17.93 -3.77 37.58
N VAL A 284 19.16 -3.27 37.64
CA VAL A 284 19.56 -2.09 36.87
C VAL A 284 19.44 -2.36 35.36
N ASP A 285 19.86 -3.54 34.89
CA ASP A 285 19.71 -3.96 33.48
C ASP A 285 18.22 -3.90 33.05
N PHE A 286 17.32 -4.53 33.80
CA PHE A 286 15.88 -4.54 33.48
C PHE A 286 15.24 -3.18 33.59
N GLN A 287 15.65 -2.34 34.55
CA GLN A 287 15.19 -0.94 34.63
C GLN A 287 15.67 -0.13 33.43
N GLY A 288 16.91 -0.34 32.98
CA GLY A 288 17.45 0.23 31.75
C GLY A 288 16.64 -0.21 30.53
N ALA A 289 16.41 -1.51 30.37
CA ALA A 289 15.61 -2.09 29.30
C ALA A 289 14.15 -1.59 29.33
N LEU A 290 13.54 -1.46 30.51
CA LEU A 290 12.19 -0.92 30.67
C LEU A 290 12.10 0.54 30.21
N LYS A 291 13.07 1.37 30.60
CA LYS A 291 13.16 2.77 30.14
C LYS A 291 13.30 2.84 28.61
N GLN A 292 14.15 1.99 28.04
CA GLN A 292 14.32 1.88 26.59
C GLN A 292 13.04 1.42 25.89
N ALA A 293 12.34 0.41 26.43
CA ALA A 293 11.08 -0.09 25.88
C ALA A 293 9.96 0.97 25.93
N ILE A 294 9.85 1.73 27.03
CA ILE A 294 8.89 2.84 27.15
C ILE A 294 9.21 3.94 26.13
N ALA A 295 10.49 4.29 25.97
CA ALA A 295 10.91 5.26 24.96
C ALA A 295 10.60 4.78 23.54
N GLY A 296 10.92 3.52 23.22
CA GLY A 296 10.62 2.89 21.95
C GLY A 296 9.12 2.82 21.65
N ARG A 297 8.28 2.51 22.65
CA ARG A 297 6.81 2.53 22.49
C ARG A 297 6.27 3.93 22.20
N ARG A 298 6.83 4.97 22.82
CA ARG A 298 6.48 6.38 22.55
C ARG A 298 6.96 6.83 21.16
N GLU A 299 8.13 6.38 20.74
CA GLU A 299 8.64 6.65 19.39
C GLU A 299 7.77 5.96 18.33
N LEU A 300 7.40 4.69 18.56
CA LEU A 300 6.46 3.97 17.70
C LEU A 300 5.11 4.69 17.63
N ASP A 301 4.58 5.15 18.77
CA ASP A 301 3.33 5.94 18.83
C ASP A 301 3.38 7.16 17.92
N ALA A 302 4.45 7.96 18.03
CA ALA A 302 4.65 9.16 17.23
C ALA A 302 4.78 8.84 15.74
N LYS A 303 5.52 7.77 15.39
CA LYS A 303 5.69 7.34 13.99
C LYS A 303 4.39 6.84 13.38
N LEU A 304 3.60 6.06 14.11
CA LEU A 304 2.31 5.54 13.63
C LEU A 304 1.31 6.67 13.43
N ARG A 305 1.24 7.62 14.37
CA ARG A 305 0.38 8.81 14.25
C ARG A 305 0.76 9.66 13.04
N LEU A 306 2.05 10.00 12.91
CA LEU A 306 2.54 10.77 11.78
C LEU A 306 2.28 10.04 10.45
N GLY A 307 2.64 8.76 10.37
CA GLY A 307 2.42 7.96 9.17
C GLY A 307 0.95 7.86 8.77
N ALA A 308 0.03 7.76 9.75
CA ALA A 308 -1.40 7.72 9.48
C ALA A 308 -1.92 9.05 8.93
N VAL A 309 -1.45 10.18 9.45
CA VAL A 309 -1.77 11.51 8.93
C VAL A 309 -1.25 11.67 7.50
N GLU A 310 0.04 11.38 7.26
CA GLU A 310 0.64 11.44 5.92
C GLU A 310 -0.08 10.56 4.91
N ALA A 311 -0.47 9.34 5.31
CA ALA A 311 -1.19 8.42 4.44
C ALA A 311 -2.61 8.92 4.15
N ALA A 312 -3.33 9.48 5.13
CA ALA A 312 -4.65 10.07 4.94
C ALA A 312 -4.61 11.32 4.02
N GLU A 313 -3.60 12.18 4.18
CA GLU A 313 -3.36 13.31 3.27
C GLU A 313 -3.05 12.82 1.85
N SER A 314 -2.22 11.79 1.73
CA SER A 314 -1.89 11.17 0.44
C SER A 314 -3.12 10.58 -0.25
N VAL A 315 -4.03 9.94 0.50
CA VAL A 315 -5.32 9.47 -0.03
C VAL A 315 -6.14 10.64 -0.54
N THR A 316 -6.28 11.70 0.25
CA THR A 316 -7.07 12.88 -0.16
C THR A 316 -6.51 13.52 -1.44
N ALA A 317 -5.19 13.69 -1.52
CA ALA A 317 -4.52 14.27 -2.68
C ALA A 317 -4.67 13.39 -3.92
N SER A 318 -4.43 12.09 -3.79
CA SER A 318 -4.52 11.13 -4.88
C SER A 318 -5.96 10.91 -5.37
N THR A 319 -6.97 10.98 -4.48
CA THR A 319 -8.38 10.95 -4.87
C THR A 319 -8.75 12.15 -5.74
N ARG A 320 -8.30 13.36 -5.39
CA ARG A 320 -8.51 14.55 -6.23
C ARG A 320 -7.81 14.41 -7.59
N GLN A 321 -6.58 13.90 -7.59
CA GLN A 321 -5.82 13.68 -8.82
C GLN A 321 -6.49 12.64 -9.72
N ALA A 322 -6.97 11.52 -9.15
CA ALA A 322 -7.70 10.48 -9.88
C ALA A 322 -9.00 11.03 -10.47
N ALA A 323 -9.75 11.85 -9.73
CA ALA A 323 -10.96 12.49 -10.24
C ALA A 323 -10.66 13.46 -11.40
N ALA A 324 -9.56 14.21 -11.33
CA ALA A 324 -9.12 15.09 -12.42
C ALA A 324 -8.68 14.29 -13.66
N ALA A 325 -7.89 13.23 -13.47
CA ALA A 325 -7.42 12.38 -14.55
C ALA A 325 -8.57 11.61 -15.25
N ALA A 326 -9.57 11.13 -14.49
CA ALA A 326 -10.77 10.52 -15.04
C ALA A 326 -11.58 11.47 -15.93
N LYS A 327 -11.66 12.77 -15.55
CA LYS A 327 -12.28 13.80 -16.40
C LYS A 327 -11.48 14.01 -17.69
N LEU A 328 -10.15 14.07 -17.62
CA LEU A 328 -9.30 14.17 -18.80
C LEU A 328 -9.47 12.97 -19.75
N LEU A 329 -9.53 11.75 -19.19
CA LEU A 329 -9.80 10.54 -19.96
C LEU A 329 -11.16 10.60 -20.67
N THR A 330 -12.20 11.06 -19.97
CA THR A 330 -13.55 11.23 -20.56
C THR A 330 -13.53 12.22 -21.72
N LEU A 331 -12.82 13.34 -21.58
CA LEU A 331 -12.67 14.34 -22.64
C LEU A 331 -11.88 13.79 -23.84
N ALA A 332 -10.80 13.03 -23.59
CA ALA A 332 -10.00 12.42 -24.64
C ALA A 332 -10.80 11.33 -25.41
N GLN A 333 -11.61 10.54 -24.70
CA GLN A 333 -12.53 9.57 -25.32
C GLN A 333 -13.58 10.27 -26.21
N ALA A 334 -14.19 11.35 -25.71
CA ALA A 334 -15.16 12.13 -26.48
C ALA A 334 -14.52 12.75 -27.72
N ALA A 335 -13.31 13.32 -27.60
CA ALA A 335 -12.57 13.89 -28.72
C ALA A 335 -12.23 12.82 -29.77
N THR A 336 -11.72 11.66 -29.33
CA THR A 336 -11.37 10.54 -30.23
C THR A 336 -12.60 10.07 -31.01
N LYS A 337 -13.72 9.85 -30.32
CA LYS A 337 -14.99 9.48 -30.96
C LYS A 337 -15.44 10.52 -31.99
N MET A 338 -15.33 11.80 -31.66
CA MET A 338 -15.73 12.88 -32.55
C MET A 338 -14.86 12.94 -33.80
N ILE A 339 -13.56 12.65 -33.69
CA ILE A 339 -12.66 12.54 -34.85
C ILE A 339 -12.94 11.28 -35.66
N ASP A 340 -13.19 10.13 -35.02
CA ASP A 340 -13.62 8.90 -35.70
C ASP A 340 -14.85 9.17 -36.57
N ASP A 341 -15.91 9.75 -35.99
CA ASP A 341 -17.16 10.08 -36.70
C ASP A 341 -16.90 11.01 -37.90
N ARG A 342 -16.03 12.02 -37.73
CA ARG A 342 -15.66 12.97 -38.80
C ARG A 342 -14.92 12.29 -39.94
N VAL A 343 -14.01 11.37 -39.64
CA VAL A 343 -13.29 10.61 -40.66
C VAL A 343 -14.23 9.66 -41.39
N GLU A 344 -15.16 9.00 -40.69
CA GLU A 344 -16.17 8.13 -41.32
C GLU A 344 -17.10 8.90 -42.25
N MET A 345 -17.44 10.14 -41.90
CA MET A 345 -18.23 11.04 -42.76
C MET A 345 -17.43 11.67 -43.91
N ASN A 346 -16.15 11.33 -44.09
CA ASN A 346 -15.23 11.97 -45.04
C ASN A 346 -15.23 13.51 -44.90
N ALA A 347 -15.31 14.02 -43.67
CA ALA A 347 -15.31 15.46 -43.43
C ALA A 347 -13.96 16.06 -43.91
N PRO A 348 -13.98 17.23 -44.60
CA PRO A 348 -12.77 17.82 -45.14
C PRO A 348 -11.80 18.20 -44.01
N GLY A 349 -10.53 17.82 -44.18
CA GLY A 349 -9.46 18.09 -43.21
C GLY A 349 -9.32 17.06 -42.08
N PHE A 350 -10.09 15.96 -42.11
CA PHE A 350 -9.96 14.86 -41.15
C PHE A 350 -9.51 13.58 -41.86
N GLY A 351 -8.47 12.93 -41.36
CA GLY A 351 -7.95 11.69 -41.90
C GLY A 351 -7.12 10.89 -40.90
N ALA A 352 -6.21 10.06 -41.42
CA ALA A 352 -5.38 9.19 -40.59
C ALA A 352 -4.47 9.95 -39.62
N LYS A 353 -4.11 11.20 -39.94
CA LYS A 353 -3.26 12.03 -39.10
C LYS A 353 -3.98 12.46 -37.82
N GLU A 354 -5.19 13.00 -37.96
CA GLU A 354 -6.00 13.46 -36.83
C GLU A 354 -6.34 12.29 -35.90
N LEU A 355 -6.63 11.11 -36.48
CA LEU A 355 -6.83 9.88 -35.73
C LEU A 355 -5.59 9.47 -34.93
N PHE A 356 -4.42 9.49 -35.56
CA PHE A 356 -3.16 9.18 -34.89
C PHE A 356 -2.89 10.13 -33.71
N GLU A 357 -3.10 11.43 -33.91
CA GLU A 357 -2.92 12.43 -32.86
C GLU A 357 -3.91 12.23 -31.69
N THR A 358 -5.18 11.92 -31.97
CA THR A 358 -6.17 11.64 -30.92
C THR A 358 -5.93 10.34 -30.17
N GLU A 359 -5.49 9.28 -30.85
CA GLU A 359 -5.14 8.02 -30.18
C GLU A 359 -3.95 8.22 -29.22
N GLY A 360 -2.94 8.99 -29.63
CA GLY A 360 -1.83 9.35 -28.74
C GLY A 360 -2.28 10.15 -27.51
N ALA A 361 -3.20 11.11 -27.68
CA ALA A 361 -3.78 11.86 -26.56
C ALA A 361 -4.63 10.97 -25.63
N LEU A 362 -5.40 10.03 -26.19
CA LEU A 362 -6.18 9.07 -25.42
C LEU A 362 -5.30 8.13 -24.61
N GLU A 363 -4.20 7.64 -25.18
CA GLU A 363 -3.25 6.78 -24.48
C GLU A 363 -2.54 7.51 -23.34
N LEU A 364 -2.14 8.76 -23.56
CA LEU A 364 -1.58 9.60 -22.50
C LEU A 364 -2.60 9.78 -21.35
N ALA A 365 -3.85 10.08 -21.68
CA ALA A 365 -4.90 10.26 -20.68
C ALA A 365 -5.18 8.97 -19.88
N ARG A 366 -5.19 7.80 -20.54
CA ARG A 366 -5.31 6.48 -19.88
C ARG A 366 -4.13 6.23 -18.94
N THR A 367 -2.92 6.56 -19.37
CA THR A 367 -1.71 6.36 -18.57
C THR A 367 -1.73 7.24 -17.31
N GLU A 368 -2.12 8.51 -17.45
CA GLU A 368 -2.23 9.43 -16.31
C GLU A 368 -3.35 9.05 -15.34
N GLU A 369 -4.48 8.57 -15.86
CA GLU A 369 -5.59 8.05 -15.06
C GLU A 369 -5.18 6.82 -14.25
N LEU A 370 -4.53 5.85 -14.89
CA LEU A 370 -4.03 4.65 -14.24
C LEU A 370 -2.97 4.96 -13.17
N LYS A 371 -2.04 5.89 -13.46
CA LYS A 371 -1.05 6.36 -12.45
C LYS A 371 -1.72 6.99 -11.24
N ALA A 372 -2.72 7.84 -11.46
CA ALA A 372 -3.43 8.50 -10.38
C ALA A 372 -4.21 7.50 -9.51
N ARG A 373 -4.83 6.50 -10.13
CA ARG A 373 -5.48 5.39 -9.41
C ARG A 373 -4.47 4.53 -8.66
N LEU A 374 -3.35 4.16 -9.27
CA LEU A 374 -2.26 3.44 -8.62
C LEU A 374 -1.79 4.16 -7.36
N ALA A 375 -1.52 5.46 -7.45
CA ALA A 375 -1.11 6.28 -6.32
C ALA A 375 -2.17 6.27 -5.20
N ARG A 376 -3.45 6.39 -5.57
CA ARG A 376 -4.57 6.28 -4.63
C ARG A 376 -4.60 4.93 -3.92
N HIS A 377 -4.54 3.83 -4.65
CA HIS A 377 -4.57 2.49 -4.06
C HIS A 377 -3.36 2.21 -3.16
N LYS A 378 -2.16 2.71 -3.51
CA LYS A 378 -0.99 2.62 -2.63
C LYS A 378 -1.18 3.41 -1.33
N ALA A 379 -1.72 4.63 -1.41
CA ALA A 379 -2.01 5.43 -0.23
C ALA A 379 -3.05 4.75 0.68
N HIS A 380 -4.11 4.16 0.10
CA HIS A 380 -5.09 3.37 0.85
C HIS A 380 -4.48 2.13 1.51
N ALA A 381 -3.65 1.37 0.78
CA ALA A 381 -2.99 0.19 1.31
C ALA A 381 -2.08 0.53 2.50
N ARG A 382 -1.30 1.61 2.39
CA ARG A 382 -0.45 2.12 3.48
C ARG A 382 -1.28 2.54 4.69
N LEU A 383 -2.34 3.32 4.48
CA LEU A 383 -3.20 3.78 5.56
C LEU A 383 -3.86 2.59 6.28
N TRP A 384 -4.36 1.62 5.52
CA TRP A 384 -5.00 0.42 6.05
C TRP A 384 -4.08 -0.41 6.93
N LEU A 385 -2.82 -0.57 6.53
CA LEU A 385 -1.83 -1.28 7.36
C LEU A 385 -1.48 -0.52 8.65
N LEU A 386 -1.49 0.81 8.63
CA LEU A 386 -1.18 1.64 9.80
C LEU A 386 -2.30 1.66 10.84
N VAL A 387 -3.56 1.72 10.40
CA VAL A 387 -4.73 1.76 11.30
C VAL A 387 -5.19 0.38 11.77
N GLY A 388 -4.48 -0.68 11.37
CA GLY A 388 -4.80 -2.07 11.69
C GLY A 388 -5.91 -2.64 10.80
N GLN A 389 -5.84 -3.96 10.56
CA GLN A 389 -6.95 -4.70 9.96
C GLN A 389 -8.05 -4.84 11.02
N PRO A 390 -9.31 -4.42 10.76
CA PRO A 390 -10.40 -4.55 11.73
C PRO A 390 -10.84 -6.00 12.01
#